data_AF-A0AAU0PD54-F1
#
_entry.id   AF-A0AAU0PD54-F1
#
_cell.length_a   1.000
_cell.length_b   1.000
_cell.length_c   1.000
_cell.angle_alpha   90.00
_cell.angle_beta   90.00
_cell.angle_gamma   90.00
#
_symmetry.space_group_name_H-M   'P 1'
#
loop_
_entity.id
_entity.type
_entity.pdbx_description
1 polymer ?
#
loop_
_entity_poly.entity_id
_entity_poly.type
_entity_poly.pdbx_seq_one_letter_code
_entity_poly.pdbx_strand_id
1 'polypeptide(L)'
;MDLDKFIQNNTPKKKISIFDEYVEDINKLLELNYSQKQVIEYLKTKCKNKTGLTESNLSRYLKKPKKQNIKEVKNIDIDKSKQLQKDDTKKKPIDIFANLKTKDSKTHLEQTMLDFVKDIKN
;
A
#
# COMPACT_ATOMS: atom_id res chain seq x y z
N MET A 1 26.89 5.91 -40.04
CA MET A 1 26.32 5.77 -38.69
C MET A 1 25.05 6.60 -38.63
N ASP A 2 23.98 6.04 -38.11
CA ASP A 2 22.67 6.68 -38.07
C ASP A 2 22.56 7.49 -36.75
N LEU A 3 22.83 8.80 -36.82
CA LEU A 3 22.97 9.68 -35.65
C LEU A 3 21.68 9.72 -34.82
N ASP A 4 20.52 9.64 -35.46
CA ASP A 4 19.22 9.63 -34.79
C ASP A 4 19.02 8.36 -33.96
N LYS A 5 19.45 7.20 -34.47
CA LYS A 5 19.43 5.95 -33.70
C LYS A 5 20.40 5.99 -32.52
N PHE A 6 21.54 6.64 -32.67
CA PHE A 6 22.50 6.80 -31.56
C PHE A 6 21.91 7.65 -30.44
N ILE A 7 21.28 8.79 -30.77
CA ILE A 7 20.64 9.67 -29.79
C ILE A 7 19.49 8.93 -29.09
N GLN A 8 18.59 8.28 -29.85
CA GLN A 8 17.47 7.53 -29.26
C GLN A 8 17.93 6.43 -28.29
N ASN A 9 18.95 5.66 -28.65
CA ASN A 9 19.45 4.58 -27.80
C ASN A 9 20.13 5.07 -26.51
N ASN A 10 20.68 6.28 -26.53
CA ASN A 10 21.36 6.87 -25.37
C ASN A 10 20.49 7.84 -24.57
N THR A 11 19.27 8.18 -25.04
CA THR A 11 18.35 8.97 -24.20
C THR A 11 17.99 8.19 -22.93
N PRO A 12 18.14 8.80 -21.73
CA PRO A 12 17.84 8.13 -20.48
C PRO A 12 16.35 7.79 -20.43
N LYS A 13 16.04 6.49 -20.50
CA LYS A 13 14.66 5.99 -20.38
C LYS A 13 14.14 6.34 -18.98
N LYS A 14 12.93 6.92 -18.92
CA LYS A 14 12.25 7.17 -17.65
C LYS A 14 12.09 5.85 -16.89
N LYS A 15 12.44 5.83 -15.60
CA LYS A 15 12.24 4.65 -14.74
C LYS A 15 10.75 4.49 -14.47
N ILE A 16 10.10 3.62 -15.24
CA ILE A 16 8.70 3.21 -15.02
C ILE A 16 8.68 2.17 -13.90
N SER A 17 7.66 2.20 -13.04
CA SER A 17 7.52 1.18 -12.01
C SER A 17 7.07 -0.12 -12.64
N ILE A 18 7.63 -1.26 -12.20
CA ILE A 18 7.16 -2.58 -12.66
C ILE A 18 5.67 -2.80 -12.37
N PHE A 19 5.10 -2.12 -11.36
CA PHE A 19 3.68 -2.20 -11.05
C PHE A 19 2.80 -1.42 -12.03
N ASP A 20 3.34 -0.45 -12.78
CA ASP A 20 2.57 0.36 -13.74
C ASP A 20 2.01 -0.51 -14.88
N GLU A 21 2.70 -1.59 -15.24
CA GLU A 21 2.27 -2.55 -16.26
C GLU A 21 1.08 -3.42 -15.79
N TYR A 22 0.90 -3.58 -14.48
CA TYR A 22 -0.09 -4.50 -13.89
C TYR A 22 -1.12 -3.79 -13.01
N VAL A 23 -1.37 -2.49 -13.23
CA VAL A 23 -2.27 -1.69 -12.39
C VAL A 23 -3.68 -2.27 -12.34
N GLU A 24 -4.20 -2.74 -13.48
CA GLU A 24 -5.54 -3.31 -13.57
C GLU A 24 -5.66 -4.60 -12.76
N ASP A 25 -4.70 -5.52 -12.95
CA ASP A 25 -4.61 -6.78 -12.21
C ASP A 25 -4.49 -6.52 -10.70
N ILE A 26 -3.62 -5.58 -10.29
CA ILE A 26 -3.43 -5.21 -8.90
C ILE A 26 -4.73 -4.70 -8.29
N ASN A 27 -5.43 -3.77 -8.96
CA ASN A 27 -6.68 -3.22 -8.46
C ASN A 27 -7.76 -4.30 -8.33
N LYS A 28 -7.91 -5.17 -9.34
CA LYS A 28 -8.87 -6.29 -9.32
C LYS A 28 -8.61 -7.24 -8.15
N LEU A 29 -7.34 -7.58 -7.90
CA LEU A 29 -7.00 -8.45 -6.77
C LEU A 29 -7.27 -7.78 -5.42
N LEU A 30 -7.03 -6.47 -5.30
CA LEU A 30 -7.33 -5.74 -4.08
C LEU A 30 -8.84 -5.61 -3.84
N GLU A 31 -9.65 -5.44 -4.88
CA GLU A 31 -11.12 -5.45 -4.80
C GLU A 31 -11.67 -6.80 -4.35
N LEU A 32 -11.01 -7.89 -4.74
CA LEU A 32 -11.33 -9.25 -4.29
C LEU A 32 -10.80 -9.57 -2.87
N ASN A 33 -10.31 -8.56 -2.14
CA ASN A 33 -9.74 -8.68 -0.79
C ASN A 33 -8.52 -9.60 -0.68
N TYR A 34 -7.75 -9.78 -1.77
CA TYR A 34 -6.46 -10.47 -1.67
C TYR A 34 -5.45 -9.62 -0.90
N SER A 35 -4.65 -10.29 -0.08
CA SER A 35 -3.56 -9.64 0.66
C SER A 35 -2.44 -9.19 -0.29
N GLN A 36 -1.66 -8.18 0.11
CA GLN A 36 -0.50 -7.71 -0.67
C GLN A 36 0.49 -8.84 -0.98
N LYS A 37 0.64 -9.81 -0.08
CA LYS A 37 1.45 -11.02 -0.28
C LYS A 37 0.97 -11.85 -1.46
N GLN A 38 -0.34 -12.12 -1.53
CA GLN A 38 -0.96 -12.88 -2.61
C GLN A 38 -0.88 -12.12 -3.94
N VAL A 39 -1.05 -10.80 -3.92
CA VAL A 39 -0.86 -9.95 -5.11
C VAL A 39 0.57 -10.08 -5.64
N ILE A 40 1.58 -10.00 -4.77
CA ILE A 40 2.99 -10.17 -5.17
C ILE A 40 3.27 -11.57 -5.71
N GLU A 41 2.70 -12.60 -5.08
CA GLU A 41 2.84 -13.98 -5.55
C GLU A 41 2.28 -14.15 -6.96
N TYR A 42 1.08 -13.63 -7.22
CA TYR A 42 0.50 -13.58 -8.56
C TYR A 42 1.40 -12.84 -9.55
N LEU A 43 1.85 -11.62 -9.21
CA LEU A 43 2.72 -10.84 -10.11
C LEU A 43 4.03 -11.57 -10.42
N LYS A 44 4.62 -12.30 -9.46
CA LYS A 44 5.83 -13.10 -9.69
C LYS A 44 5.63 -14.23 -10.70
N THR A 45 4.40 -14.71 -10.89
CA THR A 45 4.06 -15.71 -11.93
C THR A 45 3.91 -15.08 -13.32
N LYS A 46 3.53 -13.79 -13.39
CA LYS A 46 3.31 -13.05 -14.64
C LYS A 46 4.57 -12.35 -15.16
N CYS A 47 5.37 -11.79 -14.26
CA CYS A 47 6.55 -11.02 -14.61
C CYS A 47 7.75 -11.93 -14.94
N LYS A 48 8.42 -11.68 -16.08
CA LYS A 48 9.71 -12.30 -16.40
C LYS A 48 10.82 -11.85 -15.44
N ASN A 49 10.81 -10.58 -15.03
CA ASN A 49 11.73 -10.02 -14.04
C ASN A 49 11.05 -9.93 -12.67
N LYS A 50 11.64 -10.57 -11.66
CA LYS A 50 11.11 -10.59 -10.28
C LYS A 50 11.68 -9.48 -9.39
N THR A 51 12.66 -8.74 -9.89
CA THR A 51 13.37 -7.70 -9.13
C THR A 51 12.40 -6.58 -8.75
N GLY A 52 12.34 -6.26 -7.46
CA GLY A 52 11.48 -5.20 -6.94
C GLY A 52 10.01 -5.60 -6.68
N LEU A 53 9.61 -6.84 -6.98
CA LEU A 53 8.29 -7.37 -6.61
C LEU A 53 8.29 -7.84 -5.14
N THR A 54 8.18 -6.87 -4.24
CA THR A 54 8.08 -7.09 -2.79
C THR A 54 6.84 -6.40 -2.23
N GLU A 55 6.31 -6.93 -1.12
CA GLU A 55 5.14 -6.35 -0.44
C GLU A 55 5.40 -4.90 -0.02
N SER A 56 6.60 -4.60 0.48
CA SER A 56 7.01 -3.23 0.85
C SER A 56 6.98 -2.28 -0.34
N ASN A 57 7.46 -2.73 -1.52
CA ASN A 57 7.43 -1.92 -2.74
C ASN A 57 6.02 -1.71 -3.26
N LEU A 58 5.16 -2.74 -3.21
CA LEU A 58 3.74 -2.62 -3.56
C LEU A 58 3.01 -1.67 -2.60
N SER A 59 3.23 -1.79 -1.29
CA SER A 59 2.70 -0.88 -0.29
C SER A 59 3.11 0.57 -0.57
N ARG A 60 4.40 0.79 -0.86
CA ARG A 60 4.91 2.12 -1.24
C ARG A 60 4.28 2.61 -2.54
N TYR A 61 4.10 1.73 -3.52
CA TYR A 61 3.47 2.05 -4.79
C TYR A 61 2.02 2.50 -4.59
N LEU A 62 1.22 1.75 -3.84
CA LEU A 62 -0.18 2.05 -3.54
C LEU A 62 -0.36 3.34 -2.72
N LYS A 63 0.61 3.67 -1.87
CA LYS A 63 0.63 4.92 -1.08
C LYS A 63 0.98 6.15 -1.91
N LYS A 64 1.52 6.00 -3.13
CA LYS A 64 1.83 7.17 -3.95
C LYS A 64 0.52 7.90 -4.25
N PRO A 65 0.47 9.24 -4.08
CA PRO A 65 -0.67 10.00 -4.54
C PRO A 65 -0.81 9.70 -6.04
N LYS A 66 -2.01 9.25 -6.45
CA LYS A 66 -2.32 9.10 -7.88
C LYS A 66 -1.98 10.43 -8.50
N LYS A 67 -0.93 10.50 -9.33
CA LYS A 67 -0.68 11.68 -10.16
C LYS A 67 -1.93 11.78 -11.02
N GLN A 68 -2.87 12.61 -10.60
CA GLN A 68 -3.94 13.09 -11.44
C GLN A 68 -3.19 13.77 -12.59
N ASN A 69 -2.98 13.05 -13.68
CA ASN A 69 -2.73 13.70 -14.95
C ASN A 69 -4.06 14.35 -15.29
N ILE A 70 -4.32 15.52 -14.68
CA ILE A 70 -5.35 16.44 -15.12
C ILE A 70 -4.84 16.96 -16.46
N LYS A 71 -5.02 16.16 -17.51
CA LYS A 71 -5.36 16.76 -18.78
C LYS A 71 -6.75 17.31 -18.54
N GLU A 72 -6.84 18.62 -18.34
CA GLU A 72 -8.10 19.37 -18.39
C GLU A 72 -8.78 19.05 -19.73
N VAL A 73 -9.60 18.01 -19.74
CA VAL A 73 -10.58 17.81 -20.80
C VAL A 73 -11.77 18.63 -20.34
N LYS A 74 -11.92 19.78 -21.01
CA LYS A 74 -12.95 20.79 -20.88
C LYS A 74 -14.31 20.20 -20.47
N ASN A 75 -14.88 20.79 -19.42
CA ASN A 75 -16.29 20.85 -19.06
C ASN A 75 -17.23 19.87 -19.77
N ILE A 76 -17.62 18.80 -19.08
CA ILE A 76 -18.93 18.19 -19.28
C ILE A 76 -19.70 18.45 -18.01
N ASP A 77 -20.69 19.33 -18.16
CA ASP A 77 -21.71 19.66 -17.20
C ASP A 77 -22.42 18.38 -16.71
N ILE A 78 -22.25 18.10 -15.42
CA ILE A 78 -23.15 17.22 -14.67
C ILE A 78 -23.61 18.02 -13.47
N ASP A 79 -24.47 19.00 -13.75
CA ASP A 79 -25.48 19.45 -12.81
C ASP A 79 -26.16 18.23 -12.14
N LYS A 80 -26.21 18.28 -10.80
CA LYS A 80 -26.74 17.28 -9.84
C LYS A 80 -25.82 16.13 -9.43
N SER A 81 -25.14 16.31 -8.29
CA SER A 81 -25.61 15.67 -7.05
C SER A 81 -24.75 16.08 -5.83
N LYS A 82 -25.22 17.13 -5.15
CA LYS A 82 -25.28 17.29 -3.69
C LYS A 82 -24.01 17.07 -2.87
N GLN A 83 -23.46 18.21 -2.43
CA GLN A 83 -23.08 18.52 -1.05
C GLN A 83 -22.79 17.32 -0.13
N LEU A 84 -21.52 17.13 0.21
CA LEU A 84 -21.15 16.73 1.56
C LEU A 84 -20.09 17.73 2.04
N GLN A 85 -20.52 18.50 3.05
CA GLN A 85 -19.81 19.61 3.63
C GLN A 85 -18.47 19.16 4.20
N LYS A 86 -17.48 20.05 4.10
CA LYS A 86 -16.23 19.97 4.83
C LYS A 86 -16.57 20.20 6.31
N ASP A 87 -16.67 19.13 7.07
CA ASP A 87 -16.72 19.25 8.53
C ASP A 87 -15.30 19.34 9.09
N ASP A 88 -14.99 20.51 9.65
CA ASP A 88 -13.86 20.78 10.53
C ASP A 88 -13.95 19.92 11.80
N THR A 89 -13.66 18.64 11.67
CA THR A 89 -13.44 17.76 12.81
C THR A 89 -11.99 17.89 13.22
N LYS A 90 -11.74 18.69 14.26
CA LYS A 90 -10.50 18.64 15.07
C LYS A 90 -10.20 17.16 15.34
N LYS A 91 -9.22 16.60 14.64
CA LYS A 91 -8.81 15.21 14.81
C LYS A 91 -8.31 15.03 16.23
N LYS A 92 -9.11 14.37 17.06
CA LYS A 92 -8.67 13.91 18.37
C LYS A 92 -7.51 12.92 18.15
N PRO A 93 -6.49 12.89 19.02
CA PRO A 93 -5.48 11.84 19.00
C PRO A 93 -6.19 10.48 19.05
N ILE A 94 -5.86 9.61 18.11
CA ILE A 94 -6.40 8.24 18.09
C ILE A 94 -5.72 7.50 19.23
N ASP A 95 -6.50 7.12 20.24
CA ASP A 95 -6.02 6.27 21.32
C ASP A 95 -6.01 4.81 20.84
N ILE A 96 -4.79 4.33 20.53
CA ILE A 96 -4.54 3.00 19.96
C ILE A 96 -4.85 1.90 20.99
N PHE A 97 -4.88 2.23 22.29
CA PHE A 97 -5.06 1.26 23.36
C PHE A 97 -6.53 1.09 23.79
N ALA A 98 -7.45 1.88 23.25
CA ALA A 98 -8.87 1.86 23.65
C ALA A 98 -9.57 0.50 23.42
N ASN A 99 -9.08 -0.32 22.47
CA ASN A 99 -9.60 -1.65 22.19
C ASN A 99 -8.71 -2.79 22.75
N LEU A 100 -7.68 -2.48 23.53
CA LEU A 100 -6.93 -3.49 24.28
C LEU A 100 -7.80 -3.93 25.48
N LYS A 101 -8.80 -4.76 25.19
CA LYS A 101 -9.57 -5.45 26.23
C LYS A 101 -8.59 -6.27 27.06
N THR A 102 -8.54 -5.96 28.35
CA THR A 102 -8.09 -6.84 29.42
C THR A 102 -8.86 -8.16 29.30
N LYS A 103 -8.27 -9.13 28.60
CA LYS A 103 -8.74 -10.50 28.70
C LYS A 103 -8.14 -11.02 29.99
N ASP A 104 -8.98 -11.22 31.00
CA ASP A 104 -8.64 -11.83 32.29
C ASP A 104 -8.20 -13.31 32.18
N SER A 105 -7.64 -13.71 31.06
CA SER A 105 -6.93 -14.97 30.89
C SER A 105 -5.45 -14.64 30.76
N LYS A 106 -4.70 -14.76 31.86
CA LYS A 106 -3.24 -14.74 31.81
C LYS A 106 -2.79 -15.67 30.70
N THR A 107 -2.07 -15.12 29.75
CA THR A 107 -1.44 -15.96 28.72
C THR A 107 -0.42 -16.87 29.41
N HIS A 108 -0.19 -18.07 28.88
CA HIS A 108 0.84 -18.98 29.39
C HIS A 108 2.19 -18.25 29.54
N LEU A 109 2.50 -17.34 28.62
CA LEU A 109 3.70 -16.53 28.64
C LEU A 109 3.76 -15.59 29.86
N GLU A 110 2.68 -14.89 30.19
CA GLU A 110 2.62 -14.02 31.37
C GLU A 110 2.75 -14.82 32.68
N GLN A 111 2.21 -16.04 32.72
CA GLN A 111 2.37 -16.93 33.87
C GLN A 111 3.84 -17.37 34.01
N THR A 112 4.48 -17.79 32.92
CA THR A 112 5.92 -18.16 32.92
C THR A 112 6.81 -17.00 33.37
N MET A 113 6.51 -15.76 32.95
CA MET A 113 7.27 -14.59 33.38
C MET A 113 7.08 -14.27 34.86
N LEU A 114 5.87 -14.44 35.39
CA LEU A 114 5.58 -14.28 36.82
C LEU A 114 6.30 -15.32 37.68
N ASP A 115 6.28 -16.57 37.25
CA ASP A 115 6.93 -17.67 37.97
C ASP A 115 8.45 -17.45 38.02
N PHE A 116 9.07 -17.03 36.91
CA PHE A 116 10.49 -16.68 36.86
C PHE A 116 10.87 -15.53 37.80
N VAL A 117 10.06 -14.47 37.88
CA VAL A 117 10.30 -13.35 38.80
C VAL A 117 10.15 -13.79 40.27
N LYS A 118 9.28 -14.75 40.53
CA LYS A 118 9.08 -15.30 41.87
C LYS A 118 10.26 -16.14 42.31
N ASP A 119 10.84 -16.93 41.40
CA ASP A 119 12.04 -17.74 41.63
C ASP A 119 13.29 -16.88 41.89
N ILE A 120 13.38 -15.66 41.31
CA ILE A 120 14.50 -14.73 41.58
C ILE A 120 14.41 -14.08 42.96
N LYS A 121 13.20 -13.96 43.52
CA LYS A 121 12.96 -13.27 44.80
C LYS A 121 13.03 -14.18 46.02
N ASN A 122 13.20 -15.49 45.82
CA ASN A 122 13.46 -16.46 46.88
C ASN A 122 14.95 -16.72 47.05
#